data_AF-A0A316LI40-F1
#
_entry.id   AF-A0A316LI40-F1
#
_cell.length_a   1.000
_cell.length_b   1.000
_cell.length_c   1.000
_cell.angle_alpha   90.00
_cell.angle_beta   90.00
_cell.angle_gamma   90.00
#
_symmetry.space_group_name_H-M   'P 1'
#
loop_
_entity.id
_entity.type
_entity.pdbx_description
1 polymer ?
#
loop_
_entity_poly.entity_id
_entity_poly.type
_entity_poly.pdbx_seq_one_letter_code
_entity_poly.pdbx_strand_id
1 'polypeptide(L)'
;MKKKKIGLVILVLVLLYSIGGIYYNITHRDSVDNSVKSIDKIDKYGYVLKSNATNLQKELFNELKTILNNDNINDDAYAKTVSKMFVTDLYTLSNKVNKYDVGGTEYVLESGRDNFKVNVQDTLYKYLEDNSDGKRSQILPMVVNVSADEISDTKYKIGDNESDAKKVSLTLSYNEDLGYDTKVTLILIKSDSKYYVVESAS
;
A
#
# COMPACT_ATOMS: atom_id res chain seq x y z
N MET A 1 -23.51 42.13 49.13
CA MET A 1 -22.95 42.52 47.81
C MET A 1 -24.09 42.80 46.83
N LYS A 2 -24.12 43.99 46.21
CA LYS A 2 -25.21 44.41 45.28
C LYS A 2 -25.38 43.37 44.18
N LYS A 3 -26.62 42.92 43.90
CA LYS A 3 -26.98 41.80 42.98
C LYS A 3 -26.21 41.79 41.65
N LYS A 4 -25.81 42.95 41.12
CA LYS A 4 -24.95 43.12 39.93
C LYS A 4 -23.54 42.52 40.06
N LYS A 5 -22.92 42.54 41.25
CA LYS A 5 -21.59 41.95 41.51
C LYS A 5 -21.62 40.42 41.56
N ILE A 6 -22.74 39.83 41.99
CA ILE A 6 -22.93 38.36 42.03
C ILE A 6 -23.13 37.82 40.60
N GLY A 7 -23.93 38.51 39.77
CA GLY A 7 -24.08 38.15 38.35
C GLY A 7 -22.78 38.19 37.56
N LEU A 8 -21.91 39.18 37.83
CA LEU A 8 -20.59 39.28 37.19
C LEU A 8 -19.68 38.09 37.55
N VAL A 9 -19.67 37.66 38.81
CA VAL A 9 -18.85 36.53 39.27
C VAL A 9 -19.31 35.21 38.63
N ILE A 10 -20.62 34.99 38.51
CA ILE A 10 -21.17 33.80 37.85
C ILE A 10 -20.80 33.77 36.37
N LEU A 11 -20.87 34.91 35.67
CA LEU A 11 -20.50 35.00 34.25
C LEU A 11 -19.02 34.68 34.00
N VAL A 12 -18.12 35.13 34.89
CA VAL A 12 -16.69 34.81 34.81
C VAL A 12 -16.43 33.32 35.03
N LEU A 13 -17.15 32.68 35.97
CA LEU A 13 -17.02 31.23 36.21
C LEU A 13 -17.48 30.40 35.00
N VAL A 14 -18.57 30.79 34.34
CA VAL A 14 -19.06 30.13 33.11
C VAL A 14 -18.06 30.26 31.97
N LEU A 15 -17.43 31.44 31.81
CA LEU A 15 -16.37 31.65 30.81
C LEU A 15 -15.15 30.78 31.09
N LEU A 16 -14.70 30.69 32.34
CA LEU A 16 -13.58 29.82 32.73
C LEU A 16 -13.88 28.34 32.46
N TYR A 17 -15.10 27.89 32.75
CA TYR A 17 -15.53 26.51 32.47
C TYR A 17 -15.58 26.23 30.96
N SER A 18 -16.03 27.20 30.18
CA SER A 18 -16.10 27.09 28.71
C SER A 18 -14.70 27.00 28.10
N ILE A 19 -13.76 27.84 28.56
CA ILE A 19 -12.36 27.82 28.12
C ILE A 19 -11.69 26.51 28.52
N GLY A 20 -11.93 26.02 29.75
CA GLY A 20 -11.41 24.73 30.22
C GLY A 20 -11.94 23.55 29.41
N GLY A 21 -13.23 23.57 29.03
CA GLY A 21 -13.83 22.54 28.19
C GLY A 21 -13.27 22.53 26.76
N ILE A 22 -13.04 23.71 26.17
CA ILE A 22 -12.41 23.84 24.85
C ILE A 22 -10.96 23.35 24.90
N TYR A 23 -10.19 23.76 25.92
CA TYR A 23 -8.81 23.31 26.11
C TYR A 23 -8.73 21.79 26.27
N TYR A 24 -9.58 21.21 27.13
CA TYR A 24 -9.64 19.76 27.35
C TYR A 24 -9.95 18.99 26.07
N ASN A 25 -10.91 19.46 25.25
CA ASN A 25 -11.27 18.81 23.99
C ASN A 25 -10.14 18.91 22.94
N ILE A 26 -9.42 20.03 22.89
CA ILE A 26 -8.26 20.19 22.00
C ILE A 26 -7.10 19.30 22.44
N THR A 27 -6.82 19.16 23.75
CA THR A 27 -5.67 18.39 24.24
C THR A 27 -5.94 16.90 24.45
N HIS A 28 -7.20 16.46 24.59
CA HIS A 28 -7.60 15.05 24.72
C HIS A 28 -8.21 14.49 23.43
N ARG A 29 -7.91 15.10 22.28
CA ARG A 29 -8.07 14.39 21.01
C ARG A 29 -7.04 13.27 20.99
N ASP A 30 -7.51 12.04 21.19
CA ASP A 30 -6.70 10.85 20.97
C ASP A 30 -6.07 10.96 19.57
N SER A 31 -4.74 11.07 19.52
CA SER A 31 -4.02 11.00 18.27
C SER A 31 -4.18 9.58 17.74
N VAL A 32 -4.93 9.41 16.65
CA VAL A 32 -5.04 8.13 15.95
C VAL A 32 -3.64 7.78 15.43
N ASP A 33 -3.02 6.72 15.98
CA ASP A 33 -1.75 6.19 15.48
C ASP A 33 -1.99 5.49 14.14
N ASN A 34 -1.92 6.26 13.05
CA ASN A 34 -2.03 5.75 11.68
C ASN A 34 -0.68 5.22 11.14
N SER A 35 0.29 4.90 12.00
CA SER A 35 1.57 4.35 11.54
C SER A 35 1.40 2.93 10.98
N VAL A 36 1.96 2.73 9.78
CA VAL A 36 1.96 1.42 9.11
C VAL A 36 3.10 0.59 9.66
N LYS A 37 2.79 -0.60 10.20
CA LYS A 37 3.75 -1.52 10.84
C LYS A 37 3.81 -2.83 10.08
N SER A 38 4.97 -3.48 10.10
CA SER A 38 5.13 -4.87 9.67
C SER A 38 4.45 -5.79 10.69
N ILE A 39 3.53 -6.65 10.24
CA ILE A 39 2.79 -7.59 11.09
C ILE A 39 3.11 -9.07 10.83
N ASP A 40 3.65 -9.40 9.65
CA ASP A 40 4.17 -10.73 9.31
C ASP A 40 5.28 -10.58 8.26
N LYS A 41 6.14 -11.59 8.12
CA LYS A 41 7.25 -11.61 7.17
C LYS A 41 7.55 -13.03 6.67
N ILE A 42 8.09 -13.12 5.45
CA ILE A 42 8.68 -14.36 4.92
C ILE A 42 10.20 -14.20 5.00
N ASP A 43 10.78 -14.58 6.14
CA ASP A 43 12.17 -14.26 6.54
C ASP A 43 13.23 -14.47 5.45
N LYS A 44 13.20 -15.61 4.77
CA LYS A 44 14.18 -15.97 3.73
C LYS A 44 14.16 -15.04 2.50
N TYR A 45 13.02 -14.41 2.22
CA TYR A 45 12.80 -13.62 1.00
C TYR A 45 12.54 -12.13 1.27
N GLY A 46 12.38 -11.75 2.54
CA GLY A 46 12.17 -10.36 2.95
C GLY A 46 10.86 -9.74 2.46
N TYR A 47 9.84 -10.56 2.16
CA TYR A 47 8.48 -10.07 1.92
C TYR A 47 7.80 -9.75 3.24
N VAL A 48 7.05 -8.65 3.29
CA VAL A 48 6.43 -8.14 4.52
C VAL A 48 4.94 -7.92 4.33
N LEU A 49 4.14 -8.36 5.31
CA LEU A 49 2.74 -8.00 5.42
C LEU A 49 2.60 -6.76 6.30
N LYS A 50 2.00 -5.70 5.76
CA LYS A 50 1.77 -4.43 6.47
C LYS A 50 0.44 -4.42 7.23
N SER A 51 0.33 -3.62 8.29
CA SER A 51 -0.87 -3.50 9.13
C SER A 51 -2.09 -2.95 8.39
N ASN A 52 -1.88 -2.12 7.36
CA ASN A 52 -2.93 -1.58 6.49
C ASN A 52 -3.31 -2.50 5.32
N ALA A 53 -2.82 -3.75 5.29
CA ALA A 53 -3.12 -4.68 4.20
C ALA A 53 -4.61 -5.02 4.12
N THR A 54 -5.16 -5.03 2.89
CA THR A 54 -6.52 -5.49 2.61
C THR A 54 -6.65 -7.01 2.76
N ASN A 55 -7.88 -7.53 2.73
CA ASN A 55 -8.11 -8.98 2.78
C ASN A 55 -7.42 -9.71 1.62
N LEU A 56 -7.55 -9.19 0.40
CA LEU A 56 -6.88 -9.77 -0.78
C LEU A 56 -5.36 -9.79 -0.61
N GLN A 57 -4.76 -8.72 -0.07
CA GLN A 57 -3.31 -8.69 0.18
C GLN A 57 -2.87 -9.73 1.21
N LYS A 58 -3.66 -9.95 2.27
CA LYS A 58 -3.40 -10.99 3.28
C LYS A 58 -3.51 -12.40 2.69
N GLU A 59 -4.53 -12.63 1.86
CA GLU A 59 -4.73 -13.91 1.17
C GLU A 59 -3.56 -14.23 0.24
N LEU A 60 -3.17 -13.28 -0.61
CA LEU A 60 -2.03 -13.44 -1.51
C LEU A 60 -0.70 -13.63 -0.75
N PHE A 61 -0.51 -12.92 0.37
CA PHE A 61 0.67 -13.12 1.21
C PHE A 61 0.73 -14.53 1.80
N ASN A 62 -0.41 -15.06 2.27
CA ASN A 62 -0.48 -16.43 2.79
C ASN A 62 -0.31 -17.50 1.71
N GLU A 63 -0.84 -17.25 0.51
CA GLU A 63 -0.59 -18.09 -0.68
C GLU A 63 0.92 -18.14 -0.97
N LEU A 64 1.57 -16.97 -1.03
CA LEU A 64 3.01 -16.87 -1.26
C LEU A 64 3.81 -17.60 -0.18
N LYS A 65 3.46 -17.39 1.09
CA LYS A 65 4.09 -18.08 2.22
C LYS A 65 3.97 -19.59 2.10
N THR A 66 2.83 -20.10 1.64
CA THR A 66 2.62 -21.54 1.41
C THR A 66 3.50 -22.06 0.27
N ILE A 67 3.58 -21.33 -0.85
CA ILE A 67 4.44 -21.69 -2.00
C ILE A 67 5.92 -21.76 -1.58
N LEU A 68 6.38 -20.75 -0.84
CA LEU A 68 7.78 -20.59 -0.47
C LEU A 68 8.24 -21.48 0.70
N ASN A 69 7.30 -22.07 1.43
CA ASN A 69 7.58 -23.07 2.47
C ASN A 69 7.65 -24.51 1.91
N ASN A 70 7.36 -24.71 0.62
CA ASN A 70 7.50 -26.02 -0.01
C ASN A 70 8.97 -26.30 -0.35
N ASP A 71 9.41 -27.56 -0.19
CA ASP A 71 10.75 -28.01 -0.58
C ASP A 71 11.01 -27.83 -2.08
N ASN A 72 9.98 -28.05 -2.90
CA ASN A 72 10.03 -27.85 -4.35
C ASN A 72 9.12 -26.67 -4.74
N ILE A 73 9.74 -25.50 -4.89
CA ILE A 73 9.03 -24.26 -5.21
C ILE A 73 8.59 -24.30 -6.67
N ASN A 74 7.27 -24.20 -6.89
CA ASN A 74 6.71 -23.99 -8.21
C ASN A 74 6.97 -22.54 -8.65
N ASP A 75 7.94 -22.36 -9.55
CA ASP A 75 8.40 -21.05 -10.00
C ASP A 75 7.32 -20.24 -10.75
N ASP A 76 6.43 -20.90 -11.50
CA ASP A 76 5.33 -20.22 -12.19
C ASP A 76 4.28 -19.73 -11.20
N ALA A 77 3.93 -20.56 -10.22
CA ALA A 77 3.02 -20.16 -9.14
C ALA A 77 3.63 -19.00 -8.35
N TYR A 78 4.91 -19.09 -8.00
CA TYR A 78 5.63 -18.04 -7.29
C TYR A 78 5.62 -16.72 -8.08
N ALA A 79 6.01 -16.73 -9.36
CA ALA A 79 6.02 -15.55 -10.20
C ALA A 79 4.62 -14.93 -10.34
N LYS A 80 3.57 -15.76 -10.51
CA LYS A 80 2.17 -15.29 -10.56
C LYS A 80 1.75 -14.65 -9.25
N THR A 81 2.03 -15.26 -8.10
CA THR A 81 1.61 -14.70 -6.80
C THR A 81 2.35 -13.40 -6.49
N VAL A 82 3.65 -13.29 -6.78
CA VAL A 82 4.40 -12.01 -6.68
C VAL A 82 3.79 -10.95 -7.59
N SER A 83 3.45 -11.31 -8.82
CA SER A 83 2.82 -10.40 -9.79
C SER A 83 1.49 -9.86 -9.28
N LYS A 84 0.64 -10.74 -8.74
CA LYS A 84 -0.63 -10.37 -8.11
C LYS A 84 -0.42 -9.45 -6.90
N MET A 85 0.54 -9.77 -6.03
CA MET A 85 0.85 -8.95 -4.85
C MET A 85 1.33 -7.56 -5.24
N PHE A 86 2.23 -7.45 -6.24
CA PHE A 86 2.73 -6.19 -6.76
C PHE A 86 1.60 -5.30 -7.28
N VAL A 87 0.75 -5.79 -8.18
CA VAL A 87 -0.33 -4.95 -8.75
C VAL A 87 -1.41 -4.65 -7.73
N THR A 88 -1.73 -5.59 -6.84
CA THR A 88 -2.73 -5.36 -5.78
C THR A 88 -2.26 -4.23 -4.85
N ASP A 89 -0.98 -4.23 -4.46
CA ASP A 89 -0.44 -3.17 -3.60
C ASP A 89 -0.26 -1.86 -4.34
N LEU A 90 0.18 -1.86 -5.60
CA LEU A 90 0.34 -0.66 -6.40
C LEU A 90 -1.00 0.05 -6.65
N TYR A 91 -2.04 -0.67 -7.08
CA TYR A 91 -3.32 -0.10 -7.52
C TYR A 91 -4.39 0.01 -6.43
N THR A 92 -4.16 -0.54 -5.24
CA THR A 92 -5.02 -0.27 -4.07
C THR A 92 -4.55 1.00 -3.38
N LEU A 93 -5.07 2.15 -3.82
CA LEU A 93 -4.72 3.46 -3.26
C LEU A 93 -5.46 3.74 -1.95
N SER A 94 -6.64 3.13 -1.76
CA SER A 94 -7.51 3.36 -0.61
C SER A 94 -6.86 3.08 0.74
N ASN A 95 -5.90 2.14 0.80
CA ASN A 95 -5.19 1.79 2.03
C ASN A 95 -3.86 2.54 2.24
N LYS A 96 -3.46 3.42 1.31
CA LYS A 96 -2.22 4.19 1.41
C LYS A 96 -2.40 5.40 2.32
N VAL A 97 -1.37 5.67 3.12
CA VAL A 97 -1.37 6.84 4.02
C VAL A 97 -1.33 8.14 3.21
N ASN A 98 -0.41 8.24 2.26
CA ASN A 98 -0.25 9.40 1.38
C ASN A 98 0.58 8.99 0.16
N LYS A 99 0.90 9.95 -0.72
CA LYS A 99 1.67 9.69 -1.94
C LYS A 99 3.04 9.04 -1.71
N TYR A 100 3.64 9.18 -0.52
CA TYR A 100 4.95 8.61 -0.21
C TYR A 100 4.89 7.14 0.23
N ASP A 101 3.72 6.62 0.60
CA ASP A 101 3.48 5.20 0.90
C ASP A 101 3.33 4.40 -0.41
N VAL A 102 4.38 4.39 -1.23
CA VAL A 102 4.36 3.76 -2.56
C VAL A 102 4.25 2.23 -2.42
N GLY A 103 3.14 1.69 -2.92
CA GLY A 103 2.90 0.25 -2.97
C GLY A 103 3.82 -0.49 -3.94
N GLY A 104 4.07 -1.76 -3.67
CA GLY A 104 4.81 -2.65 -4.57
C GLY A 104 6.34 -2.51 -4.53
N THR A 105 6.89 -1.57 -3.76
CA THR A 105 8.33 -1.26 -3.74
C THR A 105 9.22 -2.43 -3.30
N GLU A 106 8.71 -3.35 -2.49
CA GLU A 106 9.44 -4.54 -2.01
C GLU A 106 9.64 -5.62 -3.09
N TYR A 107 8.85 -5.56 -4.16
CA TYR A 107 8.95 -6.46 -5.33
C TYR A 107 9.78 -5.83 -6.45
N VAL A 108 10.20 -4.56 -6.33
CA VAL A 108 11.04 -3.90 -7.34
C VAL A 108 12.51 -4.10 -7.01
N LEU A 109 13.30 -4.41 -8.05
CA LEU A 109 14.75 -4.56 -7.96
C LEU A 109 15.38 -3.30 -7.37
N GLU A 110 16.36 -3.47 -6.47
CA GLU A 110 16.93 -2.37 -5.69
C GLU A 110 17.48 -1.23 -6.55
N SER A 111 18.15 -1.56 -7.65
CA SER A 111 18.71 -0.58 -8.59
C SER A 111 17.68 0.30 -9.28
N GLY A 112 16.43 -0.17 -9.43
CA GLY A 112 15.33 0.58 -10.06
C GLY A 112 14.31 1.16 -9.07
N ARG A 113 14.42 0.83 -7.79
CA ARG A 113 13.37 1.09 -6.79
C ARG A 113 13.10 2.58 -6.56
N ASP A 114 14.15 3.41 -6.53
CA ASP A 114 13.97 4.85 -6.28
C ASP A 114 13.33 5.55 -7.48
N ASN A 115 13.75 5.22 -8.70
CA ASN A 115 13.11 5.72 -9.92
C ASN A 115 11.64 5.27 -9.99
N PHE A 116 11.35 4.01 -9.64
CA PHE A 116 9.98 3.51 -9.55
C PHE A 116 9.14 4.34 -8.55
N LYS A 117 9.66 4.61 -7.35
CA LYS A 117 8.96 5.43 -6.35
C LYS A 117 8.65 6.82 -6.86
N VAL A 118 9.63 7.51 -7.44
CA VAL A 118 9.46 8.86 -8.00
C VAL A 118 8.40 8.85 -9.09
N ASN A 119 8.49 7.90 -10.03
CA ASN A 119 7.51 7.79 -11.12
C ASN A 119 6.10 7.56 -10.59
N VAL A 120 5.91 6.65 -9.63
CA VAL A 120 4.58 6.39 -9.04
C VAL A 120 4.06 7.62 -8.30
N GLN A 121 4.92 8.30 -7.52
CA GLN A 121 4.58 9.54 -6.82
C GLN A 121 4.14 10.65 -7.75
N ASP A 122 4.77 10.79 -8.91
CA ASP A 122 4.51 11.85 -9.88
C ASP A 122 3.40 11.51 -10.88
N THR A 123 2.95 10.25 -10.91
CA THR A 123 1.88 9.77 -11.80
C THR A 123 0.69 9.23 -11.01
N LEU A 124 0.66 7.93 -10.74
CA LEU A 124 -0.46 7.22 -10.12
C LEU A 124 -0.86 7.79 -8.76
N TYR A 125 0.12 8.22 -7.94
CA TYR A 125 -0.11 8.69 -6.57
C TYR A 125 -0.10 10.23 -6.47
N LYS A 126 0.02 10.94 -7.59
CA LYS A 126 0.20 12.39 -7.65
C LYS A 126 -0.86 13.17 -6.86
N TYR A 127 -2.11 12.73 -6.95
CA TYR A 127 -3.26 13.38 -6.33
C TYR A 127 -3.77 12.64 -5.09
N LEU A 128 -2.98 11.73 -4.53
CA LEU A 128 -3.35 11.02 -3.30
C LEU A 128 -3.28 11.97 -2.10
N GLU A 129 -4.43 12.23 -1.49
CA GLU A 129 -4.52 13.07 -0.29
C GLU A 129 -3.88 12.38 0.92
N ASP A 130 -3.28 13.20 1.80
CA ASP A 130 -2.73 12.71 3.06
C ASP A 130 -3.84 12.23 3.98
N ASN A 131 -3.63 11.06 4.58
CA ASN A 131 -4.52 10.40 5.52
C ASN A 131 -3.79 10.07 6.82
N SER A 132 -2.75 10.82 7.17
CA SER A 132 -1.99 10.60 8.41
C SER A 132 -2.86 10.84 9.65
N ASP A 133 -3.94 11.61 9.53
CA ASP A 133 -4.91 11.88 10.60
C ASP A 133 -6.19 11.02 10.53
N GLY A 134 -6.31 10.15 9.51
CA GLY A 134 -7.43 9.25 9.31
C GLY A 134 -8.72 9.91 8.81
N LYS A 135 -8.69 11.18 8.37
CA LYS A 135 -9.89 11.94 7.98
C LYS A 135 -10.09 12.09 6.47
N ARG A 136 -9.31 11.40 5.64
CA ARG A 136 -9.45 11.47 4.18
C ARG A 136 -10.85 11.03 3.74
N SER A 137 -11.51 11.86 2.94
CA SER A 137 -12.81 11.56 2.31
C SER A 137 -12.71 11.23 0.82
N GLN A 138 -11.50 11.29 0.25
CA GLN A 138 -11.24 10.95 -1.15
C GLN A 138 -11.69 9.51 -1.47
N ILE A 139 -12.44 9.36 -2.57
CA ILE A 139 -12.78 8.05 -3.14
C ILE A 139 -11.57 7.55 -3.94
N LEU A 140 -11.11 6.34 -3.64
CA LEU A 140 -9.87 5.77 -4.18
C LEU A 140 -10.10 4.32 -4.61
N PRO A 141 -9.40 3.84 -5.64
CA PRO A 141 -9.53 2.47 -6.10
C PRO A 141 -9.07 1.49 -5.01
N MET A 142 -9.80 0.38 -4.92
CA MET A 142 -9.41 -0.80 -4.16
C MET A 142 -9.52 -2.02 -5.07
N VAL A 143 -8.39 -2.70 -5.29
CA VAL A 143 -8.38 -3.95 -6.04
C VAL A 143 -9.05 -5.03 -5.18
N VAL A 144 -10.09 -5.65 -5.73
CA VAL A 144 -10.85 -6.73 -5.05
C VAL A 144 -10.56 -8.10 -5.62
N ASN A 145 -10.02 -8.18 -6.84
CA ASN A 145 -9.61 -9.44 -7.46
C ASN A 145 -8.49 -9.21 -8.47
N VAL A 146 -7.60 -10.20 -8.61
CA VAL A 146 -6.57 -10.26 -9.66
C VAL A 146 -6.46 -11.67 -10.21
N SER A 147 -6.68 -11.83 -11.52
CA SER A 147 -6.38 -13.07 -12.24
C SER A 147 -5.00 -12.97 -12.91
N ALA A 148 -4.29 -14.10 -12.95
CA ALA A 148 -3.07 -14.24 -13.73
C ALA A 148 -3.39 -15.09 -14.96
N ASP A 149 -3.72 -14.40 -16.04
CA ASP A 149 -4.33 -14.99 -17.24
C ASP A 149 -3.31 -15.82 -18.01
N GLU A 150 -2.08 -15.32 -18.11
CA GLU A 150 -1.00 -15.97 -18.84
C GLU A 150 0.35 -15.83 -18.11
N ILE A 151 1.19 -16.85 -18.24
CA ILE A 151 2.61 -16.81 -17.88
C ILE A 151 3.42 -17.42 -19.02
N SER A 152 4.56 -16.82 -19.33
CA SER A 152 5.50 -17.35 -20.32
C SER A 152 6.93 -17.04 -19.93
N ASP A 153 7.85 -17.89 -20.39
CA ASP A 153 9.28 -17.65 -20.30
C ASP A 153 9.69 -16.59 -21.31
N THR A 154 10.58 -15.70 -20.88
CA THR A 154 11.17 -14.66 -21.74
C THR A 154 12.59 -14.35 -21.28
N LYS A 155 13.21 -13.38 -21.95
CA LYS A 155 14.53 -12.85 -21.58
C LYS A 155 14.39 -11.37 -21.28
N TYR A 156 15.15 -10.89 -20.31
CA TYR A 156 15.22 -9.47 -19.98
C TYR A 156 16.66 -9.00 -19.93
N LYS A 157 16.92 -7.81 -20.48
CA LYS A 157 18.27 -7.25 -20.61
C LYS A 157 18.44 -6.05 -19.68
N ILE A 158 19.44 -6.12 -18.79
CA ILE A 158 19.85 -5.02 -17.91
C ILE A 158 21.29 -4.64 -18.28
N GLY A 159 21.45 -3.46 -18.91
CA GLY A 159 22.73 -3.07 -19.49
C GLY A 159 23.13 -4.06 -20.58
N ASP A 160 24.28 -4.72 -20.44
CA ASP A 160 24.74 -5.75 -21.37
C ASP A 160 24.38 -7.19 -20.94
N ASN A 161 23.83 -7.37 -19.74
CA ASN A 161 23.51 -8.70 -19.22
C ASN A 161 22.09 -9.10 -19.58
N GLU A 162 21.93 -10.31 -20.10
CA GLU A 162 20.63 -10.94 -20.35
C GLU A 162 20.34 -11.98 -19.26
N SER A 163 19.11 -12.02 -18.77
CA SER A 163 18.66 -12.95 -17.73
C SER A 163 17.36 -13.63 -18.12
N ASP A 164 17.16 -14.85 -17.63
CA ASP A 164 15.86 -15.53 -17.69
C ASP A 164 14.81 -14.72 -16.93
N ALA A 165 13.65 -14.58 -17.54
CA ALA A 165 12.55 -13.79 -17.02
C ALA A 165 11.21 -14.49 -17.23
N LYS A 166 10.22 -14.10 -16.43
CA LYS A 166 8.83 -14.51 -16.57
C LYS A 166 8.02 -13.30 -17.01
N LYS A 167 7.20 -13.46 -18.05
CA LYS A 167 6.20 -12.48 -18.45
C LYS A 167 4.83 -12.93 -17.94
N VAL A 168 4.16 -12.09 -17.16
CA VAL A 168 2.86 -12.41 -16.55
C VAL A 168 1.82 -11.36 -16.98
N SER A 169 0.73 -11.83 -17.57
CA SER A 169 -0.43 -11.00 -17.91
C SER A 169 -1.48 -11.12 -16.81
N LEU A 170 -1.96 -9.98 -16.34
CA LEU A 170 -2.89 -9.87 -15.21
C LEU A 170 -4.14 -9.09 -15.62
N THR A 171 -5.30 -9.51 -15.11
CA THR A 171 -6.53 -8.74 -15.14
C THR A 171 -6.95 -8.37 -13.72
N LEU A 172 -7.24 -7.10 -13.50
CA LEU A 172 -7.63 -6.52 -12.22
C LEU A 172 -9.12 -6.21 -12.20
N SER A 173 -9.73 -6.34 -11.02
CA SER A 173 -11.09 -5.86 -10.76
C SER A 173 -11.09 -4.98 -9.52
N TYR A 174 -11.86 -3.89 -9.60
CA TYR A 174 -11.96 -2.89 -8.54
C TYR A 174 -13.34 -2.94 -7.87
N ASN A 175 -13.40 -2.44 -6.64
CA ASN A 175 -14.66 -2.23 -5.93
C ASN A 175 -15.56 -1.20 -6.63
N GLU A 176 -14.97 -0.22 -7.30
CA GLU A 176 -15.64 0.84 -8.06
C GLU A 176 -14.82 1.16 -9.31
N ASP A 177 -15.48 1.39 -10.45
CA ASP A 177 -14.82 1.80 -11.68
C ASP A 177 -14.52 3.30 -11.63
N LEU A 178 -13.25 3.60 -11.35
CA LEU A 178 -12.71 4.96 -11.31
C LEU A 178 -11.79 5.25 -12.52
N GLY A 179 -11.82 4.41 -13.56
CA GLY A 179 -11.00 4.59 -14.77
C GLY A 179 -9.53 4.18 -14.63
N TYR A 180 -9.19 3.31 -13.67
CA TYR A 180 -7.84 2.76 -13.50
C TYR A 180 -7.61 1.54 -14.40
N ASP A 181 -6.34 1.25 -14.67
CA ASP A 181 -5.95 0.14 -15.53
C ASP A 181 -6.50 -1.21 -15.03
N THR A 182 -7.16 -1.93 -15.93
CA THR A 182 -7.75 -3.25 -15.64
C THR A 182 -6.89 -4.39 -16.16
N LYS A 183 -5.85 -4.10 -16.95
CA LYS A 183 -4.91 -5.08 -17.50
C LYS A 183 -3.50 -4.59 -17.26
N VAL A 184 -2.64 -5.49 -16.80
CA VAL A 184 -1.24 -5.19 -16.54
C VAL A 184 -0.39 -6.36 -17.01
N THR A 185 0.70 -6.07 -17.69
CA THR A 185 1.73 -7.03 -18.05
C THR A 185 2.99 -6.72 -17.26
N LEU A 186 3.54 -7.72 -16.59
CA LEU A 186 4.79 -7.61 -15.83
C LEU A 186 5.89 -8.48 -16.42
N ILE A 187 7.14 -8.02 -16.33
CA ILE A 187 8.33 -8.84 -16.51
C ILE A 187 9.01 -8.99 -15.14
N LEU A 188 9.29 -10.23 -14.76
CA LEU A 188 9.96 -10.57 -13.50
C LEU A 188 11.26 -11.31 -13.78
N ILE A 189 12.31 -10.96 -13.05
CA ILE A 189 13.57 -11.72 -13.01
C ILE A 189 13.76 -12.34 -11.64
N LYS A 190 14.49 -13.47 -11.59
CA LYS A 190 14.88 -14.11 -10.32
C LYS A 190 16.30 -13.72 -9.97
N SER A 191 16.50 -13.14 -8.79
CA SER A 191 17.82 -12.79 -8.24
C SER A 191 17.87 -13.25 -6.78
N ASP A 192 18.93 -13.96 -6.38
CA ASP A 192 19.09 -14.55 -5.05
C ASP A 192 17.87 -15.33 -4.55
N SER A 193 17.25 -16.12 -5.44
CA SER A 193 16.02 -16.89 -5.22
C SER A 193 14.73 -16.06 -5.00
N LYS A 194 14.79 -14.73 -5.16
CA LYS A 194 13.63 -13.82 -5.07
C LYS A 194 13.22 -13.32 -6.45
N TYR A 195 11.93 -13.29 -6.73
CA TYR A 195 11.42 -12.64 -7.95
C TYR A 195 11.28 -11.13 -7.73
N TYR A 196 11.76 -10.38 -8.72
CA TYR A 196 11.64 -8.92 -8.77
C TYR A 196 10.96 -8.49 -10.06
N VAL A 197 10.03 -7.56 -9.96
CA VAL A 197 9.44 -6.84 -11.09
C VAL A 197 10.46 -5.83 -11.61
N VAL A 198 10.75 -5.91 -12.90
CA VAL A 198 11.70 -5.03 -13.61
C VAL A 198 11.02 -4.17 -14.66
N GLU A 199 9.86 -4.59 -15.15
CA GLU A 199 9.05 -3.83 -16.10
C GLU A 199 7.57 -4.04 -15.82
N SER A 200 6.79 -2.98 -16.00
CA SER A 200 5.34 -2.98 -15.93
C SER A 200 4.80 -2.16 -17.09
N ALA A 201 3.85 -2.73 -17.83
CA ALA A 201 3.09 -2.06 -18.86
C ALA A 201 1.60 -2.24 -18.57
N SER A 202 0.83 -1.16 -18.63
CA SER A 202 -0.61 -1.12 -18.44
C SER A 202 -1.31 -0.31 -19.51
#